data_AF-A0AAD6C3L3-F1
#
_entry.id   AF-A0AAD6C3L3-F1
#
_cell.length_a   1.000
_cell.length_b   1.000
_cell.length_c   1.000
_cell.angle_alpha   90.00
_cell.angle_beta   90.00
_cell.angle_gamma   90.00
#
_symmetry.space_group_name_H-M   'P 1'
#
loop_
_entity.id
_entity.type
_entity.pdbx_description
1 polymer ?
#
loop_
_entity_poly.entity_id
_entity_poly.type
_entity_poly.pdbx_seq_one_letter_code
_entity_poly.pdbx_strand_id
1 'polypeptide(L)'
;MADRVPQVPAIRHSVFEVPWPMVDLEVTRQLEDADLSSDNNGFPSARHCRKVSLKDSPVSWKIFSKHEDTGAVTMQLLRESWNMFKGLGLRDWADDVLGMPSTKMKIFRLYYSRLAFSLFSFLRQVPDEITTYDSIVSTIRTHDRFLYASLLHGLTHAKDRSPYPALTLDTSPITTPVKDLLSNPSPDIICQFAVLETRYQRYCRRADLANGSYFQIATTLLTLVSDQSVVSGSRILTRDILPSFRQISLEGVWNDDCHLKALARRWSCLCHEAEEIAASGRLNTKLLGLAQDLYNHRDFFSLTAILRGLSNGGVGLEPVLSAFLDDSRNYGQYRLNLHKEPCLPFIYPFIKDLKLGNHKAVQGIFGFLCYDQIFTQAM
;
A
#
# COMPACT_ATOMS: atom_id res chain seq x y z
N MET A 1 -2.54 -62.19 -14.24
CA MET A 1 -2.81 -60.91 -14.93
C MET A 1 -3.83 -60.17 -14.11
N ALA A 2 -3.38 -59.21 -13.32
CA ALA A 2 -4.22 -58.38 -12.45
C ALA A 2 -3.83 -56.93 -12.74
N ASP A 3 -4.77 -56.17 -13.28
CA ASP A 3 -4.60 -54.77 -13.65
C ASP A 3 -4.36 -53.90 -12.42
N ARG A 4 -3.19 -53.26 -12.37
CA ARG A 4 -2.89 -52.21 -11.40
C ARG A 4 -3.41 -50.89 -11.94
N VAL A 5 -4.50 -50.41 -11.36
CA VAL A 5 -4.97 -49.02 -11.49
C VAL A 5 -3.89 -48.08 -10.92
N PRO A 6 -3.46 -47.02 -11.64
CA PRO A 6 -2.52 -46.05 -11.09
C PRO A 6 -3.20 -45.25 -9.98
N GLN A 7 -2.62 -45.29 -8.77
CA GLN A 7 -3.03 -44.41 -7.68
C GLN A 7 -2.61 -42.97 -8.02
N VAL A 8 -3.60 -42.08 -8.09
CA VAL A 8 -3.39 -40.63 -8.12
C VAL A 8 -2.87 -40.20 -6.74
N PRO A 9 -1.73 -39.50 -6.64
CA PRO A 9 -1.18 -39.11 -5.35
C PRO A 9 -2.09 -38.09 -4.66
N ALA A 10 -2.31 -38.28 -3.36
CA ALA A 10 -3.02 -37.33 -2.51
C ALA A 10 -2.25 -36.00 -2.45
N ILE A 11 -2.85 -34.95 -3.03
CA ILE A 11 -2.29 -33.60 -3.05
C ILE A 11 -2.56 -32.95 -1.68
N ARG A 12 -1.49 -32.54 -1.01
CA ARG A 12 -1.55 -31.71 0.20
C ARG A 12 -2.19 -30.37 -0.16
N HIS A 13 -3.26 -29.99 0.53
CA HIS A 13 -3.82 -28.65 0.49
C HIS A 13 -2.81 -27.65 1.06
N SER A 14 -1.95 -27.09 0.22
CA SER A 14 -1.21 -25.88 0.55
C SER A 14 -2.14 -24.69 0.33
N VAL A 15 -2.66 -24.12 1.41
CA VAL A 15 -3.36 -22.83 1.38
C VAL A 15 -2.29 -21.78 1.10
N PHE A 16 -2.14 -21.42 -0.18
CA PHE A 16 -1.31 -20.30 -0.62
C PHE A 16 -2.22 -19.19 -1.12
N GLU A 17 -2.20 -18.07 -0.38
CA GLU A 17 -2.94 -16.85 -0.67
C GLU A 17 -2.30 -16.15 -1.87
N VAL A 18 -3.05 -16.07 -2.97
CA VAL A 18 -2.74 -15.12 -4.04
C VAL A 18 -3.12 -13.74 -3.51
N PRO A 19 -2.26 -12.71 -3.61
CA PRO A 19 -2.52 -11.40 -3.02
C PRO A 19 -3.52 -10.66 -3.91
N TRP A 20 -4.76 -11.12 -3.91
CA TRP A 20 -5.88 -10.24 -4.12
C TRP A 20 -6.11 -9.60 -2.75
N PRO A 21 -5.86 -8.29 -2.58
CA PRO A 21 -5.84 -7.60 -1.28
C PRO A 21 -7.19 -7.59 -0.54
N MET A 22 -8.17 -8.36 -1.00
CA MET A 22 -9.43 -8.58 -0.27
C MET A 22 -9.24 -9.46 0.98
N VAL A 23 -8.12 -10.18 1.11
CA VAL A 23 -7.83 -11.02 2.30
C VAL A 23 -7.07 -10.24 3.39
N ASP A 24 -6.30 -9.21 3.05
CA ASP A 24 -5.44 -8.47 4.01
C ASP A 24 -6.17 -7.42 4.89
N LEU A 25 -7.47 -7.19 4.67
CA LEU A 25 -8.25 -6.22 5.46
C LEU A 25 -8.55 -6.71 6.89
N GLU A 26 -8.52 -8.02 7.15
CA GLU A 26 -8.83 -8.57 8.48
C GLU A 26 -7.70 -8.34 9.50
N VAL A 27 -6.44 -8.39 9.06
CA VAL A 27 -5.25 -8.20 9.92
C VAL A 27 -5.06 -6.73 10.30
N THR A 28 -5.45 -5.82 9.41
CA THR A 28 -5.36 -4.36 9.65
C THR A 28 -6.43 -3.90 10.66
N ARG A 29 -7.60 -4.55 10.66
CA ARG A 29 -8.71 -4.27 11.59
C ARG A 29 -8.38 -4.51 13.06
N GLN A 30 -7.55 -5.51 13.35
CA GLN A 30 -7.13 -5.84 14.72
C GLN A 30 -6.25 -4.74 15.36
N LEU A 31 -5.63 -3.87 14.56
CA LEU A 31 -4.90 -2.70 15.06
C LEU A 31 -5.81 -1.47 15.23
N GLU A 32 -6.94 -1.40 14.53
CA GLU A 32 -7.90 -0.29 14.59
C GLU A 32 -8.89 -0.43 15.77
N ASP A 33 -9.27 -1.66 16.12
CA ASP A 33 -10.22 -1.93 17.22
C ASP A 33 -9.62 -1.68 18.63
N ALA A 34 -8.31 -1.48 18.72
CA ALA A 34 -7.63 -1.13 19.98
C ALA A 34 -7.65 0.38 20.30
N ASP A 35 -8.10 1.24 19.37
CA ASP A 35 -7.94 2.71 19.43
C ASP A 35 -9.27 3.47 19.67
N LEU A 36 -10.37 2.78 19.98
CA LEU A 36 -11.68 3.39 20.26
C LEU A 36 -12.05 3.29 21.75
N SER A 37 -11.20 3.81 22.64
CA SER A 37 -11.62 4.25 23.97
C SER A 37 -10.70 5.30 24.59
N SER A 38 -10.91 6.59 24.28
CA SER A 38 -10.97 7.68 25.29
C SER A 38 -11.11 9.07 24.65
N ASP A 39 -12.24 9.69 24.95
CA ASP A 39 -12.49 11.09 25.35
C ASP A 39 -12.06 12.30 24.49
N ASN A 40 -13.13 12.95 24.03
CA ASN A 40 -13.35 14.39 23.86
C ASN A 40 -12.56 15.31 24.82
N ASN A 41 -12.01 16.42 24.28
CA ASN A 41 -12.34 17.79 24.70
C ASN A 41 -11.58 18.88 23.92
N GLY A 42 -12.33 19.89 23.44
CA GLY A 42 -12.03 21.33 23.54
C GLY A 42 -10.88 21.95 22.75
N PHE A 43 -11.21 22.71 21.69
CA PHE A 43 -10.34 23.73 21.09
C PHE A 43 -10.06 24.90 22.07
N PRO A 44 -8.88 25.54 21.94
CA PRO A 44 -8.93 26.99 21.76
C PRO A 44 -7.95 27.56 20.71
N SER A 45 -8.36 28.73 20.25
CA SER A 45 -7.82 29.59 19.20
C SER A 45 -6.45 30.23 19.51
N ALA A 46 -5.87 30.77 18.44
CA ALA A 46 -4.51 31.28 18.26
C ALA A 46 -4.11 32.48 19.15
N ARG A 47 -2.82 32.47 19.55
CA ARG A 47 -1.80 33.54 19.47
C ARG A 47 -0.83 33.43 20.64
N HIS A 48 0.42 33.05 20.36
CA HIS A 48 1.68 33.62 20.87
C HIS A 48 2.80 32.61 20.57
N CYS A 49 3.80 33.04 19.78
CA CYS A 49 5.07 32.33 19.66
C CYS A 49 5.76 32.27 21.03
N ARG A 50 5.56 31.17 21.76
CA ARG A 50 6.33 30.83 22.95
C ARG A 50 7.58 30.06 22.52
N LYS A 51 8.74 30.52 22.99
CA LYS A 51 9.99 29.75 22.97
C LYS A 51 9.70 28.38 23.56
N VAL A 52 9.76 27.32 22.73
CA VAL A 52 9.60 25.94 23.19
C VAL A 52 10.74 25.65 24.16
N SER A 53 10.40 25.47 25.43
CA SER A 53 11.34 25.09 26.47
C SER A 53 11.78 23.64 26.24
N LEU A 54 13.06 23.34 26.44
CA LEU A 54 13.65 22.00 26.31
C LEU A 54 13.01 20.94 27.23
N LYS A 55 12.16 21.35 28.18
CA LYS A 55 11.42 20.46 29.09
C LYS A 55 10.04 20.00 28.57
N ASP A 56 9.55 20.57 27.47
CA ASP A 56 8.22 20.26 26.93
C ASP A 56 8.26 19.18 25.83
N SER A 57 9.20 18.23 25.92
CA SER A 57 9.28 17.11 24.97
C SER A 57 8.18 16.08 25.30
N PRO A 58 7.24 15.76 24.39
CA PRO A 58 6.12 14.84 24.65
C PRO A 58 6.52 13.36 24.74
N VAL A 59 7.81 13.04 24.79
CA VAL A 59 8.31 11.67 24.79
C VAL A 59 8.92 11.38 26.17
N SER A 60 8.26 10.51 26.92
CA SER A 60 8.76 9.97 28.17
C SER A 60 9.90 9.01 27.86
N TRP A 61 11.15 9.50 27.87
CA TRP A 61 12.36 8.72 27.56
C TRP A 61 12.74 7.65 28.61
N LYS A 62 11.78 7.15 29.39
CA LYS A 62 11.94 6.01 30.32
C LYS A 62 11.85 4.64 29.62
N ILE A 63 11.95 4.60 28.30
CA ILE A 63 11.79 3.38 27.47
C ILE A 63 12.90 2.35 27.74
N PHE A 64 14.04 2.80 28.28
CA PHE A 64 15.15 1.91 28.58
C PHE A 64 15.22 1.69 30.09
N SER A 65 14.72 0.54 30.53
CA SER A 65 14.91 0.06 31.90
C SER A 65 15.46 -1.36 31.91
N LYS A 66 15.99 -1.77 33.07
CA LYS A 66 16.63 -3.08 33.22
C LYS A 66 15.56 -4.17 33.31
N HIS A 67 15.78 -5.29 32.63
CA HIS A 67 14.90 -6.48 32.70
C HIS A 67 13.46 -6.23 32.22
N GLU A 68 13.24 -5.28 31.32
CA GLU A 68 11.94 -5.12 30.66
C GLU A 68 11.66 -6.25 29.66
N ASP A 69 10.38 -6.55 29.45
CA ASP A 69 9.96 -7.50 28.44
C ASP A 69 10.31 -6.98 27.03
N THR A 70 11.11 -7.76 26.30
CA THR A 70 11.55 -7.41 24.93
C THR A 70 10.40 -7.13 23.98
N GLY A 71 9.27 -7.84 24.12
CA GLY A 71 8.07 -7.64 23.32
C GLY A 71 7.43 -6.28 23.59
N ALA A 72 7.22 -5.94 24.86
CA ALA A 72 6.68 -4.66 25.29
C ALA A 72 7.52 -3.47 24.80
N VAL A 73 8.85 -3.52 24.98
CA VAL A 73 9.77 -2.47 24.51
C VAL A 73 9.71 -2.33 23.00
N THR A 74 9.73 -3.45 22.26
CA THR A 74 9.66 -3.44 20.79
C THR A 74 8.37 -2.78 20.31
N MET A 75 7.22 -3.17 20.88
CA MET A 75 5.93 -2.61 20.50
C MET A 75 5.80 -1.12 20.84
N GLN A 76 6.35 -0.69 21.98
CA GLN A 76 6.37 0.73 22.33
C GLN A 76 7.21 1.54 21.35
N LEU A 77 8.41 1.07 21.01
CA LEU A 77 9.29 1.74 20.04
C LEU A 77 8.63 1.84 18.66
N LEU A 78 8.01 0.76 18.18
CA LEU A 78 7.29 0.75 16.91
C LEU A 78 6.10 1.73 16.93
N ARG A 79 5.34 1.78 18.03
CA ARG A 79 4.22 2.70 18.18
C ARG A 79 4.66 4.17 18.15
N GLU A 80 5.72 4.51 18.88
CA GLU A 80 6.24 5.88 18.90
C GLU A 80 6.83 6.29 17.55
N SER A 81 7.55 5.38 16.90
CA SER A 81 8.10 5.57 15.56
C SER A 81 6.98 5.80 14.53
N TRP A 82 5.92 4.99 14.59
CA TRP A 82 4.74 5.14 13.75
C TRP A 82 4.04 6.50 13.95
N ASN A 83 3.93 6.98 15.19
CA ASN A 83 3.37 8.30 15.49
C ASN A 83 4.18 9.44 14.85
N MET A 84 5.50 9.28 14.73
CA MET A 84 6.36 10.24 14.00
C MET A 84 6.03 10.24 12.49
N PHE A 85 5.84 9.07 11.87
CA PHE A 85 5.44 8.98 10.46
C PHE A 85 4.05 9.55 10.20
N LYS A 86 3.07 9.23 11.05
CA LYS A 86 1.70 9.74 10.93
C LYS A 86 1.66 11.27 10.93
N GLY A 87 2.59 11.91 11.65
CA GLY A 87 2.70 13.37 11.69
C GLY A 87 3.40 14.00 10.48
N LEU A 88 4.18 13.22 9.72
CA LEU A 88 5.05 13.70 8.64
C LEU A 88 4.35 13.49 7.28
N GLY A 89 4.08 14.54 6.53
CA GLY A 89 3.48 14.44 5.21
C GLY A 89 4.51 14.38 4.08
N LEU A 90 4.07 14.07 2.86
CA LEU A 90 4.93 14.11 1.67
C LEU A 90 5.48 15.52 1.43
N ARG A 91 4.70 16.54 1.76
CA ARG A 91 5.15 17.94 1.70
C ARG A 91 6.35 18.23 2.60
N ASP A 92 6.43 17.62 3.79
CA ASP A 92 7.57 17.83 4.68
C ASP A 92 8.88 17.29 4.08
N TRP A 93 8.79 16.20 3.31
CA TRP A 93 9.90 15.68 2.53
C TRP A 93 10.27 16.60 1.36
N ALA A 94 9.28 17.17 0.67
CA ALA A 94 9.51 18.13 -0.40
C ALA A 94 10.21 19.40 0.13
N ASP A 95 9.75 19.93 1.26
CA ASP A 95 10.38 21.07 1.92
C ASP A 95 11.84 20.76 2.29
N ASP A 96 12.12 19.58 2.87
CA ASP A 96 13.48 19.14 3.22
C ASP A 96 14.39 19.06 1.98
N VAL A 97 13.90 18.49 0.87
CA VAL A 97 14.61 18.40 -0.41
C VAL A 97 14.94 19.78 -0.99
N LEU A 98 14.03 20.75 -0.84
CA LEU A 98 14.22 22.13 -1.30
C LEU A 98 15.08 22.97 -0.35
N GLY A 99 15.56 22.41 0.77
CA GLY A 99 16.28 23.14 1.81
C GLY A 99 15.40 24.10 2.61
N MET A 100 14.08 23.94 2.53
CA MET A 100 13.10 24.73 3.25
C MET A 100 12.93 24.21 4.68
N PRO A 101 12.72 25.09 5.67
CA PRO A 101 12.61 24.68 7.06
C PRO A 101 11.28 23.96 7.33
N SER A 102 11.30 22.65 7.57
CA SER A 102 10.18 21.89 8.15
C SER A 102 10.42 21.59 9.63
N THR A 103 9.53 22.06 10.51
CA THR A 103 9.57 21.74 11.94
C THR A 103 9.35 20.25 12.19
N LYS A 104 8.46 19.62 11.42
CA LYS A 104 8.16 18.19 11.54
C LYS A 104 9.37 17.34 11.16
N MET A 105 10.05 17.69 10.07
CA MET A 105 11.30 17.01 9.66
C MET A 105 12.40 17.16 10.71
N LYS A 106 12.54 18.36 11.31
CA LYS A 106 13.48 18.58 12.41
C LYS A 106 13.16 17.70 13.63
N ILE A 107 11.88 17.62 14.02
CA ILE A 107 11.43 16.76 15.12
C ILE A 107 11.70 15.28 14.79
N PHE A 108 11.39 14.85 13.57
CA PHE A 108 11.65 13.49 13.08
C PHE A 108 13.13 13.11 13.21
N ARG A 109 14.04 13.91 12.65
CA ARG A 109 15.49 13.66 12.73
C ARG A 109 16.00 13.69 14.18
N LEU A 110 15.48 14.61 15.00
CA LEU A 110 15.86 14.75 16.41
C LEU A 110 15.40 13.55 17.24
N TYR A 111 14.20 13.01 16.99
CA TYR A 111 13.66 11.85 17.69
C TYR A 111 14.61 10.66 17.58
N TYR A 112 14.94 10.24 16.36
CA TYR A 112 15.83 9.12 16.09
C TYR A 112 17.26 9.33 16.59
N SER A 113 17.79 10.54 16.42
CA SER A 113 19.14 10.88 16.91
C SER A 113 19.22 10.79 18.43
N ARG A 114 18.18 11.25 19.14
CA ARG A 114 18.09 11.13 20.61
C ARG A 114 17.87 9.70 21.04
N LEU A 115 17.03 8.94 20.34
CA LEU A 115 16.79 7.54 20.63
C LEU A 115 18.09 6.72 20.56
N ALA A 116 18.85 6.88 19.48
CA ALA A 116 20.14 6.23 19.29
C ALA A 116 21.15 6.60 20.40
N PHE A 117 21.24 7.88 20.76
CA PHE A 117 22.14 8.36 21.81
C PHE A 117 21.74 7.87 23.21
N SER A 118 20.44 7.86 23.52
CA SER A 118 19.90 7.36 24.77
C SER A 118 20.18 5.87 24.93
N LEU A 119 19.99 5.07 23.86
CA LEU A 119 20.31 3.65 23.87
C LEU A 119 21.80 3.41 24.10
N PHE A 120 22.66 4.13 23.36
CA PHE A 120 24.11 4.07 23.55
C PHE A 120 24.49 4.36 25.01
N SER A 121 23.95 5.44 25.58
CA SER A 121 24.25 5.85 26.96
C SER A 121 23.79 4.82 27.98
N PHE A 122 22.61 4.23 27.78
CA PHE A 122 22.06 3.17 28.63
C PHE A 122 22.94 1.92 28.58
N LEU A 123 23.29 1.42 27.39
CA LEU A 123 24.11 0.22 27.24
C LEU A 123 25.55 0.38 27.73
N ARG A 124 26.07 1.62 27.73
CA ARG A 124 27.37 1.92 28.37
C ARG A 124 27.33 1.79 29.89
N GLN A 125 26.18 2.06 30.50
CA GLN A 125 25.97 1.93 31.94
C GLN A 125 25.54 0.52 32.34
N VAL A 126 24.82 -0.18 31.45
CA VAL A 126 24.27 -1.52 31.69
C VAL A 126 24.66 -2.46 30.52
N PRO A 127 25.92 -2.92 30.46
CA PRO A 127 26.39 -3.75 29.35
C PRO A 127 25.68 -5.11 29.24
N ASP A 128 25.11 -5.62 30.35
CA ASP A 128 24.40 -6.89 30.40
C ASP A 128 23.14 -6.90 29.51
N GLU A 129 22.59 -5.73 29.17
CA GLU A 129 21.40 -5.59 28.32
C GLU A 129 21.72 -5.61 26.82
N ILE A 130 23.00 -5.68 26.42
CA ILE A 130 23.40 -5.66 25.00
C ILE A 130 22.71 -6.79 24.21
N THR A 131 22.63 -7.99 24.76
CA THR A 131 21.99 -9.15 24.11
C THR A 131 20.47 -8.97 23.97
N THR A 132 19.84 -8.31 24.94
CA THR A 132 18.42 -7.96 24.90
C THR A 132 18.14 -7.03 23.72
N TYR A 133 18.94 -5.98 23.57
CA TYR A 133 18.76 -5.01 22.49
C TYR A 133 19.19 -5.52 21.12
N ASP A 134 20.09 -6.50 21.04
CA ASP A 134 20.31 -7.27 19.80
C ASP A 134 19.04 -7.94 19.30
N SER A 135 18.31 -8.60 20.21
CA SER A 135 17.04 -9.26 19.88
C SER A 135 16.00 -8.23 19.41
N ILE A 136 15.88 -7.10 20.10
CA ILE A 136 14.96 -6.01 19.74
C ILE A 136 15.30 -5.46 18.35
N VAL A 137 16.58 -5.16 18.08
CA VAL A 137 17.04 -4.66 16.77
C VAL A 137 16.76 -5.65 15.66
N SER A 138 16.95 -6.96 15.90
CA SER A 138 16.64 -8.01 14.94
C SER A 138 15.15 -8.03 14.58
N THR A 139 14.27 -7.92 15.58
CA THR A 139 12.81 -7.89 15.37
C THR A 139 12.36 -6.65 14.59
N ILE A 140 12.93 -5.48 14.88
CA ILE A 140 12.52 -4.21 14.26
C ILE A 140 12.94 -4.11 12.79
N ARG A 141 13.99 -4.82 12.38
CA ARG A 141 14.57 -4.76 11.02
C ARG A 141 13.54 -4.85 9.89
N THR A 142 12.51 -5.67 10.04
CA THR A 142 11.48 -5.90 9.00
C THR A 142 10.26 -4.99 9.12
N HIS A 143 10.24 -4.08 10.10
CA HIS A 143 9.07 -3.27 10.44
C HIS A 143 9.32 -1.77 10.26
N ASP A 144 10.52 -1.28 10.61
CA ASP A 144 10.83 0.15 10.52
C ASP A 144 12.33 0.38 10.28
N ARG A 145 12.65 0.92 9.10
CA ARG A 145 14.04 1.17 8.67
C ARG A 145 14.74 2.25 9.49
N PHE A 146 14.03 3.33 9.85
CA PHE A 146 14.63 4.46 10.55
C PHE A 146 14.85 4.15 12.02
N LEU A 147 13.89 3.46 12.63
CA LEU A 147 14.02 2.91 13.98
C LEU A 147 15.15 1.89 14.03
N TYR A 148 15.17 0.94 13.09
CA TYR A 148 16.24 -0.05 12.97
C TYR A 148 17.62 0.62 12.88
N ALA A 149 17.80 1.57 11.96
CA ALA A 149 19.08 2.27 11.78
C ALA A 149 19.52 2.99 13.06
N SER A 150 18.58 3.63 13.77
CA SER A 150 18.86 4.38 15.00
C SER A 150 19.29 3.46 16.15
N LEU A 151 18.56 2.36 16.36
CA LEU A 151 18.88 1.41 17.41
C LEU A 151 20.16 0.65 17.12
N LEU A 152 20.37 0.23 15.86
CA LEU A 152 21.60 -0.42 15.43
C LEU A 152 22.81 0.51 15.64
N HIS A 153 22.68 1.80 15.32
CA HIS A 153 23.74 2.79 15.55
C HIS A 153 24.14 2.88 17.02
N GLY A 154 23.16 3.07 17.91
CA GLY A 154 23.42 3.15 19.35
C GLY A 154 24.04 1.87 19.92
N LEU A 155 23.52 0.71 19.50
CA LEU A 155 23.97 -0.62 19.92
C LEU A 155 25.40 -0.93 19.45
N THR A 156 25.72 -0.66 18.19
CA THR A 156 27.04 -0.93 17.59
C THR A 156 28.12 -0.14 18.32
N HIS A 157 27.92 1.17 18.51
CA HIS A 157 28.90 1.99 19.20
C HIS A 157 29.07 1.64 20.68
N ALA A 158 28.00 1.17 21.34
CA ALA A 158 28.07 0.69 22.71
C ALA A 158 28.89 -0.60 22.82
N LYS A 159 28.66 -1.56 21.92
CA LYS A 159 29.41 -2.84 21.82
C LYS A 159 30.89 -2.61 21.55
N ASP A 160 31.19 -1.76 20.58
CA ASP A 160 32.56 -1.47 20.15
C ASP A 160 33.32 -0.58 21.15
N ARG A 161 32.63 -0.09 22.20
CA ARG A 161 33.14 0.86 23.20
C ARG A 161 33.76 2.12 22.60
N SER A 162 33.34 2.47 21.40
CA SER A 162 33.81 3.62 20.64
C SER A 162 33.12 4.92 21.07
N PRO A 163 33.70 6.10 20.73
CA PRO A 163 32.99 7.37 20.85
C PRO A 163 31.69 7.37 20.04
N TYR A 164 30.66 8.09 20.49
CA TYR A 164 29.39 8.20 19.77
C TYR A 164 29.46 9.27 18.66
N PRO A 165 29.43 8.91 17.37
CA PRO A 165 29.31 9.87 16.29
C PRO A 165 27.84 10.29 16.10
N ALA A 166 27.64 11.47 15.51
CA ALA A 166 26.30 11.94 15.16
C ALA A 166 25.62 10.97 14.18
N LEU A 167 24.38 10.59 14.48
CA LEU A 167 23.58 9.72 13.61
C LEU A 167 23.27 10.44 12.29
N THR A 168 23.46 9.74 11.17
CA THR A 168 23.00 10.18 9.85
C THR A 168 21.98 9.18 9.34
N LEU A 169 20.73 9.62 9.21
CA LEU A 169 19.65 8.80 8.67
C LEU A 169 19.67 8.84 7.14
N ASP A 170 19.66 7.67 6.52
CA ASP A 170 19.45 7.53 5.09
C ASP A 170 17.97 7.76 4.74
N THR A 171 17.67 8.94 4.22
CA THR A 171 16.33 9.33 3.75
C THR A 171 16.16 9.16 2.24
N SER A 172 17.19 8.67 1.53
CA SER A 172 17.20 8.59 0.07
C SER A 172 16.05 7.79 -0.57
N PRO A 173 15.49 6.73 0.06
CA PRO A 173 14.33 6.03 -0.51
C PRO A 173 13.10 6.92 -0.73
N ILE A 174 12.98 8.03 0.02
CA ILE A 174 11.89 9.01 -0.12
C ILE A 174 12.40 10.28 -0.79
N THR A 175 13.53 10.83 -0.33
CA THR A 175 14.00 12.13 -0.80
C THR A 175 14.48 12.11 -2.25
N THR A 176 15.04 11.00 -2.75
CA THR A 176 15.47 10.90 -4.15
C THR A 176 14.27 10.95 -5.11
N PRO A 177 13.23 10.10 -4.98
CA PRO A 177 12.05 10.21 -5.84
C PRO A 177 11.34 11.57 -5.74
N VAL A 178 11.24 12.14 -4.53
CA VAL A 178 10.62 13.47 -4.36
C VAL A 178 11.45 14.56 -5.06
N LYS A 179 12.77 14.48 -5.00
CA LYS A 179 13.67 15.39 -5.73
C LYS A 179 13.50 15.25 -7.24
N ASP A 180 13.42 14.01 -7.75
CA ASP A 180 13.22 13.76 -9.17
C ASP A 180 11.88 14.34 -9.66
N LEU A 181 10.82 14.15 -8.87
CA LEU A 181 9.49 14.73 -9.12
C LEU A 181 9.53 16.27 -9.17
N LEU A 182 10.22 16.91 -8.22
CA LEU A 182 10.33 18.37 -8.15
C LEU A 182 11.25 18.96 -9.23
N SER A 183 12.20 18.17 -9.74
CA SER A 183 13.12 18.61 -10.79
C SER A 183 12.45 18.67 -12.17
N ASN A 184 11.42 17.85 -12.40
CA ASN A 184 10.64 17.82 -13.63
C ASN A 184 9.14 17.86 -13.32
N PRO A 185 8.62 18.99 -12.81
CA PRO A 185 7.24 19.08 -12.35
C PRO A 185 6.25 18.96 -13.51
N SER A 186 5.18 18.19 -13.31
CA SER A 186 4.04 18.16 -14.24
C SER A 186 3.25 19.48 -14.17
N PRO A 187 2.49 19.84 -15.22
CA PRO A 187 1.61 21.02 -15.19
C PRO A 187 0.62 20.99 -14.00
N ASP A 188 0.19 19.78 -13.60
CA ASP A 188 -0.72 19.54 -12.49
C ASP A 188 -0.02 19.05 -11.21
N ILE A 189 1.21 19.52 -10.95
CA ILE A 189 2.03 19.06 -9.81
C ILE A 189 1.29 19.13 -8.47
N ILE A 190 0.40 20.10 -8.26
CA ILE A 190 -0.44 20.21 -7.06
C ILE A 190 -1.39 19.02 -6.93
N CYS A 191 -2.02 18.60 -8.03
CA CYS A 191 -2.89 17.43 -8.06
C CYS A 191 -2.06 16.16 -7.83
N GLN A 192 -0.93 16.05 -8.50
CA GLN A 192 0.00 14.92 -8.38
C GLN A 192 0.49 14.75 -6.94
N PHE A 193 0.85 15.82 -6.24
CA PHE A 193 1.23 15.78 -4.83
C PHE A 193 0.08 15.32 -3.92
N ALA A 194 -1.16 15.74 -4.18
CA ALA A 194 -2.31 15.30 -3.39
C ALA A 194 -2.58 13.80 -3.54
N VAL A 195 -2.45 13.26 -4.75
CA VAL A 195 -2.53 11.81 -5.02
C VAL A 195 -1.39 11.06 -4.34
N LEU A 196 -0.16 11.56 -4.48
CA LEU A 196 1.02 10.93 -3.88
C LEU A 196 1.03 11.02 -2.34
N GLU A 197 0.37 12.00 -1.72
CA GLU A 197 0.21 12.04 -0.26
C GLU A 197 -0.53 10.80 0.25
N THR A 198 -1.66 10.43 -0.38
CA THR A 198 -2.39 9.20 -0.04
C THR A 198 -1.52 7.95 -0.21
N ARG A 199 -0.75 7.89 -1.30
CA ARG A 199 0.20 6.79 -1.53
C ARG A 199 1.29 6.74 -0.48
N TYR A 200 1.84 7.89 -0.10
CA TYR A 200 2.91 8.01 0.89
C TYR A 200 2.43 7.49 2.25
N GLN A 201 1.21 7.84 2.67
CA GLN A 201 0.64 7.31 3.91
C GLN A 201 0.52 5.78 3.89
N ARG A 202 0.18 5.19 2.74
CA ARG A 202 0.17 3.72 2.57
C ARG A 202 1.57 3.12 2.56
N TYR A 203 2.51 3.76 1.88
CA TYR A 203 3.92 3.35 1.80
C TYR A 203 4.56 3.28 3.19
N CYS A 204 4.27 4.25 4.08
CA CYS A 204 4.75 4.24 5.46
C CYS A 204 4.15 3.13 6.32
N ARG A 205 2.96 2.60 5.98
CA ARG A 205 2.31 1.49 6.69
C ARG A 205 2.78 0.11 6.23
N ARG A 206 3.29 0.01 5.01
CA ARG A 206 3.65 -1.26 4.37
C ARG A 206 5.10 -1.63 4.66
N ALA A 207 5.39 -2.92 4.48
CA ALA A 207 6.74 -3.45 4.51
C ALA A 207 7.66 -2.80 3.46
N ASP A 208 7.13 -2.06 2.48
CA ASP A 208 7.91 -1.39 1.43
C ASP A 208 8.99 -0.46 2.01
N LEU A 209 8.64 0.40 2.97
CA LEU A 209 9.60 1.30 3.61
C LEU A 209 10.64 0.52 4.42
N ALA A 210 10.20 -0.50 5.17
CA ALA A 210 11.09 -1.34 5.96
C ALA A 210 12.10 -2.10 5.08
N ASN A 211 11.64 -2.58 3.92
CA ASN A 211 12.45 -3.28 2.93
C ASN A 211 13.37 -2.35 2.13
N GLY A 212 13.22 -1.03 2.28
CA GLY A 212 14.04 -0.05 1.55
C GLY A 212 13.65 0.15 0.10
N SER A 213 12.43 -0.25 -0.28
CA SER A 213 11.90 0.06 -1.60
C SER A 213 11.82 1.57 -1.78
N TYR A 214 12.16 2.08 -2.96
CA TYR A 214 12.01 3.50 -3.24
C TYR A 214 10.53 3.88 -3.31
N PHE A 215 10.20 5.08 -2.83
CA PHE A 215 8.86 5.63 -2.93
C PHE A 215 8.47 5.82 -4.42
N GLN A 216 7.36 5.21 -4.83
CA GLN A 216 6.92 5.22 -6.22
C GLN A 216 6.15 6.50 -6.53
N ILE A 217 6.71 7.34 -7.40
CA ILE A 217 6.12 8.63 -7.83
C ILE A 217 5.31 8.55 -9.13
N ALA A 218 5.26 7.39 -9.79
CA ALA A 218 4.56 7.24 -11.07
C ALA A 218 3.04 7.33 -10.88
N THR A 219 2.37 8.21 -11.62
CA THR A 219 0.92 8.45 -11.49
C THR A 219 0.21 8.24 -12.83
N THR A 220 0.31 7.03 -13.39
CA THR A 220 -0.13 6.73 -14.76
C THR A 220 -1.62 6.97 -14.99
N LEU A 221 -2.49 6.50 -14.09
CA LEU A 221 -3.94 6.73 -14.17
C LEU A 221 -4.27 8.21 -14.00
N LEU A 222 -3.57 8.95 -13.11
CA LEU A 222 -3.79 10.38 -12.96
C LEU A 222 -3.50 11.10 -14.27
N THR A 223 -2.35 10.83 -14.90
CA THR A 223 -1.99 11.41 -16.20
C THR A 223 -3.03 11.06 -17.27
N LEU A 224 -3.47 9.80 -17.32
CA LEU A 224 -4.51 9.37 -18.25
C LEU A 224 -5.82 10.15 -18.03
N VAL A 225 -6.29 10.23 -16.78
CA VAL A 225 -7.53 10.92 -16.42
C VAL A 225 -7.38 12.42 -16.59
N SER A 226 -6.23 13.04 -16.39
CA SER A 226 -6.02 14.47 -16.67
C SER A 226 -6.08 14.74 -18.18
N ASP A 227 -5.29 14.01 -18.96
CA ASP A 227 -4.96 14.40 -20.34
C ASP A 227 -5.96 13.89 -21.38
N GLN A 228 -6.64 12.77 -21.12
CA GLN A 228 -7.52 12.13 -22.10
C GLN A 228 -9.00 12.44 -21.86
N SER A 229 -9.82 12.34 -22.91
CA SER A 229 -11.27 12.27 -22.72
C SER A 229 -11.66 10.95 -22.04
N VAL A 230 -12.81 10.91 -21.37
CA VAL A 230 -13.34 9.70 -20.72
C VAL A 230 -13.33 8.50 -21.67
N VAL A 231 -13.84 8.69 -22.90
CA VAL A 231 -13.92 7.65 -23.94
C VAL A 231 -12.54 7.22 -24.44
N SER A 232 -11.59 8.15 -24.58
CA SER A 232 -10.23 7.78 -25.02
C SER A 232 -9.48 7.05 -23.90
N GLY A 233 -9.66 7.49 -22.65
CA GLY A 233 -9.06 6.88 -21.48
C GLY A 233 -9.51 5.44 -21.25
N SER A 234 -10.82 5.15 -21.38
CA SER A 234 -11.35 3.79 -21.22
C SER A 234 -10.77 2.83 -22.28
N ARG A 235 -10.68 3.30 -23.53
CA ARG A 235 -10.09 2.55 -24.64
C ARG A 235 -8.61 2.29 -24.43
N ILE A 236 -7.86 3.27 -23.92
CA ILE A 236 -6.44 3.10 -23.59
C ILE A 236 -6.29 2.06 -22.47
N LEU A 237 -7.06 2.15 -21.37
CA LEU A 237 -7.02 1.14 -20.30
C LEU A 237 -7.31 -0.26 -20.82
N THR A 238 -8.36 -0.40 -21.63
CA THR A 238 -8.76 -1.68 -22.24
C THR A 238 -7.65 -2.22 -23.14
N ARG A 239 -7.13 -1.38 -24.04
CA ARG A 239 -6.06 -1.77 -24.98
C ARG A 239 -4.79 -2.20 -24.25
N ASP A 240 -4.41 -1.50 -23.19
CA ASP A 240 -3.17 -1.76 -22.46
C ASP A 240 -3.23 -3.09 -21.67
N ILE A 241 -4.43 -3.52 -21.27
CA ILE A 241 -4.60 -4.78 -20.51
C ILE A 241 -4.80 -6.01 -21.39
N LEU A 242 -5.35 -5.86 -22.61
CA LEU A 242 -5.62 -6.97 -23.54
C LEU A 242 -4.41 -7.91 -23.77
N PRO A 243 -3.17 -7.41 -24.01
CA PRO A 243 -2.01 -8.29 -24.16
C PRO A 243 -1.75 -9.19 -22.95
N SER A 244 -2.04 -8.72 -21.74
CA SER A 244 -1.87 -9.50 -20.51
C SER A 244 -2.93 -10.60 -20.42
N PHE A 245 -4.16 -10.33 -20.85
CA PHE A 245 -5.21 -11.34 -20.93
C PHE A 245 -4.89 -12.45 -21.94
N ARG A 246 -4.33 -12.10 -23.09
CA ARG A 246 -3.90 -13.09 -24.12
C ARG A 246 -2.84 -14.07 -23.61
N GLN A 247 -2.12 -13.74 -22.55
CA GLN A 247 -1.09 -14.60 -21.94
C GLN A 247 -1.65 -15.56 -20.88
N ILE A 248 -2.90 -15.39 -20.46
CA ILE A 248 -3.52 -16.32 -19.50
C ILE A 248 -3.69 -17.69 -20.16
N SER A 249 -3.31 -18.75 -19.44
CA SER A 249 -3.56 -20.13 -19.82
C SER A 249 -4.32 -20.87 -18.73
N LEU A 250 -5.04 -21.94 -19.08
CA LEU A 250 -5.78 -22.76 -18.11
C LEU A 250 -4.84 -23.35 -17.04
N GLU A 251 -3.70 -23.87 -17.47
CA GLU A 251 -2.66 -24.39 -16.58
C GLU A 251 -2.08 -23.28 -15.71
N GLY A 252 -1.87 -22.09 -16.28
CA GLY A 252 -1.40 -20.92 -15.56
C GLY A 252 -2.35 -20.45 -14.46
N VAL A 253 -3.66 -20.50 -14.71
CA VAL A 253 -4.68 -20.20 -13.70
C VAL A 253 -4.70 -21.25 -12.59
N TRP A 254 -4.49 -22.52 -12.92
CA TRP A 254 -4.45 -23.61 -11.94
C TRP A 254 -3.23 -23.52 -11.03
N ASN A 255 -2.08 -23.18 -11.60
CA ASN A 255 -0.78 -23.15 -10.92
C ASN A 255 -0.42 -21.76 -10.36
N ASP A 256 -1.33 -20.78 -10.43
CA ASP A 256 -1.08 -19.38 -10.04
C ASP A 256 0.23 -18.83 -10.66
N ASP A 257 0.33 -18.90 -11.99
CA ASP A 257 1.54 -18.54 -12.74
C ASP A 257 1.90 -17.04 -12.69
N CYS A 258 3.01 -16.69 -13.35
CA CYS A 258 3.49 -15.31 -13.38
C CYS A 258 2.54 -14.36 -14.15
N HIS A 259 1.79 -14.84 -15.14
CA HIS A 259 0.86 -14.03 -15.94
C HIS A 259 -0.40 -13.69 -15.13
N LEU A 260 -0.97 -14.66 -14.41
CA LEU A 260 -2.08 -14.42 -13.50
C LEU A 260 -1.67 -13.46 -12.37
N LYS A 261 -0.49 -13.67 -11.79
CA LYS A 261 0.07 -12.77 -10.76
C LYS A 261 0.30 -11.36 -11.31
N ALA A 262 0.75 -11.22 -12.56
CA ALA A 262 0.91 -9.91 -13.19
C ALA A 262 -0.42 -9.19 -13.37
N LEU A 263 -1.48 -9.89 -13.80
CA LEU A 263 -2.83 -9.33 -13.90
C LEU A 263 -3.39 -8.93 -12.54
N ALA A 264 -3.24 -9.77 -11.52
CA ALA A 264 -3.66 -9.44 -10.15
C ALA A 264 -2.96 -8.16 -9.66
N ARG A 265 -1.63 -8.07 -9.84
CA ARG A 265 -0.86 -6.85 -9.52
C ARG A 265 -1.37 -5.64 -10.29
N ARG A 266 -1.65 -5.78 -11.59
CA ARG A 266 -2.15 -4.69 -12.43
C ARG A 266 -3.52 -4.20 -11.96
N TRP A 267 -4.43 -5.10 -11.60
CA TRP A 267 -5.73 -4.77 -11.01
C TRP A 267 -5.55 -4.01 -9.69
N SER A 268 -4.68 -4.50 -8.79
CA SER A 268 -4.39 -3.84 -7.51
C SER A 268 -3.76 -2.46 -7.69
N CYS A 269 -2.82 -2.30 -8.62
CA CYS A 269 -2.24 -1.00 -8.97
C CYS A 269 -3.32 -0.03 -9.44
N LEU A 270 -4.20 -0.46 -10.35
CA LEU A 270 -5.28 0.39 -10.87
C LEU A 270 -6.27 0.79 -9.77
N CYS A 271 -6.62 -0.15 -8.88
CA CYS A 271 -7.46 0.11 -7.71
C CYS A 271 -6.83 1.15 -6.78
N HIS A 272 -5.53 1.00 -6.49
CA HIS A 272 -4.80 1.90 -5.61
C HIS A 272 -4.63 3.30 -6.21
N GLU A 273 -4.33 3.41 -7.51
CA GLU A 273 -4.25 4.70 -8.19
C GLU A 273 -5.62 5.40 -8.22
N ALA A 274 -6.71 4.65 -8.45
CA ALA A 274 -8.06 5.20 -8.42
C ALA A 274 -8.45 5.68 -7.00
N GLU A 275 -8.08 4.93 -5.96
CA GLU A 275 -8.25 5.34 -4.55
C GLU A 275 -7.47 6.62 -4.24
N GLU A 276 -6.22 6.73 -4.69
CA GLU A 276 -5.38 7.90 -4.45
C GLU A 276 -5.94 9.15 -5.13
N ILE A 277 -6.43 9.02 -6.37
CA ILE A 277 -7.13 10.10 -7.08
C ILE A 277 -8.42 10.47 -6.36
N ALA A 278 -9.24 9.49 -6.01
CA ALA A 278 -10.52 9.69 -5.33
C ALA A 278 -10.35 10.41 -3.97
N ALA A 279 -9.40 9.96 -3.15
CA ALA A 279 -9.07 10.54 -1.85
C ALA A 279 -8.54 11.98 -1.95
N SER A 280 -7.91 12.35 -3.07
CA SER A 280 -7.49 13.73 -3.31
C SER A 280 -8.67 14.69 -3.53
N GLY A 281 -9.88 14.15 -3.79
CA GLY A 281 -11.08 14.92 -4.12
C GLY A 281 -11.05 15.54 -5.51
N ARG A 282 -9.99 15.31 -6.30
CA ARG A 282 -9.80 15.88 -7.64
C ARG A 282 -10.19 14.85 -8.69
N LEU A 283 -10.77 15.32 -9.78
CA LEU A 283 -11.14 14.50 -10.95
C LEU A 283 -12.16 13.38 -10.68
N ASN A 284 -12.81 13.35 -9.50
CA ASN A 284 -13.82 12.33 -9.14
C ASN A 284 -14.93 12.21 -10.20
N THR A 285 -15.41 13.33 -10.75
CA THR A 285 -16.41 13.33 -11.82
C THR A 285 -15.91 12.66 -13.10
N LYS A 286 -14.64 12.88 -13.46
CA LYS A 286 -14.01 12.28 -14.63
C LYS A 286 -13.70 10.80 -14.40
N LEU A 287 -13.33 10.42 -13.18
CA LEU A 287 -13.10 9.04 -12.78
C LEU A 287 -14.42 8.23 -12.73
N LEU A 288 -15.51 8.82 -12.26
CA LEU A 288 -16.87 8.25 -12.35
C LEU A 288 -17.31 8.12 -13.82
N GLY A 289 -17.05 9.13 -14.64
CA GLY A 289 -17.29 9.06 -16.09
C GLY A 289 -16.50 7.93 -16.75
N LEU A 290 -15.24 7.76 -16.38
CA LEU A 290 -14.39 6.65 -16.83
C LEU A 290 -14.96 5.30 -16.42
N ALA A 291 -15.42 5.14 -15.18
CA ALA A 291 -16.10 3.92 -14.74
C ALA A 291 -17.36 3.65 -15.56
N GLN A 292 -18.20 4.66 -15.80
CA GLN A 292 -19.40 4.51 -16.61
C GLN A 292 -19.07 4.06 -18.05
N ASP A 293 -18.03 4.60 -18.64
CA ASP A 293 -17.61 4.27 -20.00
C ASP A 293 -17.00 2.86 -20.09
N LEU A 294 -16.21 2.45 -19.08
CA LEU A 294 -15.72 1.07 -18.95
C LEU A 294 -16.88 0.06 -18.78
N TYR A 295 -17.93 0.43 -18.04
CA TYR A 295 -19.15 -0.38 -17.95
C TYR A 295 -19.83 -0.53 -19.32
N ASN A 296 -19.98 0.57 -20.07
CA ASN A 296 -20.58 0.55 -21.41
C ASN A 296 -19.75 -0.29 -22.40
N HIS A 297 -18.42 -0.22 -22.31
CA HIS A 297 -17.49 -1.01 -23.12
C HIS A 297 -17.24 -2.42 -22.58
N ARG A 298 -17.90 -2.79 -21.48
CA ARG A 298 -17.81 -4.13 -20.86
C ARG A 298 -16.37 -4.53 -20.51
N ASP A 299 -15.52 -3.57 -20.18
CA ASP A 299 -14.23 -3.83 -19.53
C ASP A 299 -14.47 -3.93 -18.02
N PHE A 300 -14.94 -5.11 -17.58
CA PHE A 300 -15.24 -5.35 -16.19
C PHE A 300 -14.00 -5.52 -15.32
N PHE A 301 -12.86 -5.86 -15.91
CA PHE A 301 -11.58 -5.92 -15.21
C PHE A 301 -11.16 -4.53 -14.70
N SER A 302 -11.07 -3.56 -15.61
CA SER A 302 -10.68 -2.19 -15.25
C SER A 302 -11.79 -1.51 -14.46
N LEU A 303 -13.06 -1.73 -14.82
CA LEU A 303 -14.22 -1.19 -14.09
C LEU A 303 -14.16 -1.54 -12.60
N THR A 304 -14.03 -2.82 -12.26
CA THR A 304 -14.05 -3.27 -10.86
C THR A 304 -12.89 -2.70 -10.05
N ALA A 305 -11.71 -2.55 -10.67
CA ALA A 305 -10.57 -1.89 -10.03
C ALA A 305 -10.87 -0.41 -9.74
N ILE A 306 -11.36 0.34 -10.73
CA ILE A 306 -11.69 1.76 -10.59
C ILE A 306 -12.81 1.95 -9.54
N LEU A 307 -13.88 1.15 -9.60
CA LEU A 307 -14.98 1.22 -8.64
C LEU A 307 -14.50 0.93 -7.22
N ARG A 308 -13.66 -0.09 -7.03
CA ARG A 308 -13.10 -0.41 -5.72
C ARG A 308 -12.23 0.74 -5.19
N GLY A 309 -11.41 1.33 -6.05
CA GLY A 309 -10.62 2.51 -5.70
C GLY A 309 -11.48 3.71 -5.31
N LEU A 310 -12.50 4.04 -6.10
CA LEU A 310 -13.47 5.09 -5.80
C LEU A 310 -14.15 4.87 -4.44
N SER A 311 -14.63 3.65 -4.18
CA SER A 311 -15.25 3.29 -2.90
C SER A 311 -14.30 3.45 -1.72
N ASN A 312 -13.05 2.97 -1.85
CA ASN A 312 -12.02 3.12 -0.81
C ASN A 312 -11.66 4.59 -0.57
N GLY A 313 -11.66 5.40 -1.63
CA GLY A 313 -11.41 6.85 -1.55
C GLY A 313 -12.61 7.66 -1.04
N GLY A 314 -13.70 7.01 -0.61
CA GLY A 314 -14.87 7.66 -0.03
C GLY A 314 -15.81 8.30 -1.05
N VAL A 315 -15.69 7.97 -2.34
CA VAL A 315 -16.61 8.47 -3.37
C VAL A 315 -17.86 7.60 -3.40
N GLY A 316 -19.02 8.24 -3.27
CA GLY A 316 -20.32 7.57 -3.40
C GLY A 316 -20.51 7.02 -4.81
N LEU A 317 -20.90 5.75 -4.90
CA LEU A 317 -21.18 5.05 -6.15
C LEU A 317 -22.68 4.95 -6.37
N GLU A 318 -23.10 5.09 -7.64
CA GLU A 318 -24.46 4.76 -8.07
C GLU A 318 -24.83 3.31 -7.71
N PRO A 319 -26.09 2.99 -7.38
CA PRO A 319 -26.51 1.64 -7.02
C PRO A 319 -26.15 0.57 -8.06
N VAL A 320 -26.27 0.90 -9.35
CA VAL A 320 -25.94 -0.01 -10.46
C VAL A 320 -24.44 -0.36 -10.48
N LEU A 321 -23.58 0.62 -10.21
CA LEU A 321 -22.12 0.43 -10.21
C LEU A 321 -21.65 -0.21 -8.90
N SER A 322 -22.15 0.23 -7.75
CA SER A 322 -21.82 -0.38 -6.45
C SER A 322 -22.19 -1.87 -6.38
N ALA A 323 -23.26 -2.29 -7.07
CA ALA A 323 -23.64 -3.70 -7.18
C ALA A 323 -22.55 -4.59 -7.82
N PHE A 324 -21.62 -4.04 -8.62
CA PHE A 324 -20.49 -4.80 -9.17
C PHE A 324 -19.43 -5.14 -8.12
N LEU A 325 -19.40 -4.43 -6.99
CA LEU A 325 -18.49 -4.67 -5.88
C LEU A 325 -19.09 -5.57 -4.80
N ASP A 326 -20.40 -5.83 -4.84
CA ASP A 326 -21.08 -6.73 -3.91
C ASP A 326 -20.55 -8.16 -4.12
N ASP A 327 -19.90 -8.70 -3.10
CA ASP A 327 -19.32 -10.04 -3.12
C ASP A 327 -20.36 -11.14 -2.82
N SER A 328 -21.60 -10.74 -2.49
CA SER A 328 -22.69 -11.67 -2.23
C SER A 328 -22.91 -12.62 -3.41
N ARG A 329 -23.10 -13.90 -3.07
CA ARG A 329 -23.25 -15.00 -4.04
C ARG A 329 -22.12 -15.04 -5.09
N ASN A 330 -20.89 -14.74 -4.65
CA ASN A 330 -19.69 -14.68 -5.50
C ASN A 330 -19.84 -13.68 -6.67
N TYR A 331 -20.16 -12.42 -6.34
CA TYR A 331 -20.38 -11.33 -7.28
C TYR A 331 -21.59 -11.57 -8.20
N GLY A 332 -22.73 -11.90 -7.59
CA GLY A 332 -23.94 -12.29 -8.32
C GLY A 332 -24.40 -11.25 -9.36
N GLN A 333 -24.38 -9.96 -9.01
CA GLN A 333 -24.83 -8.88 -9.90
C GLN A 333 -23.88 -8.68 -11.10
N TYR A 334 -22.57 -8.75 -10.87
CA TYR A 334 -21.59 -8.78 -11.95
C TYR A 334 -21.84 -9.97 -12.90
N ARG A 335 -22.05 -11.18 -12.35
CA ARG A 335 -22.26 -12.40 -13.15
C ARG A 335 -23.51 -12.34 -14.01
N LEU A 336 -24.59 -11.70 -13.56
CA LEU A 336 -25.78 -11.49 -14.37
C LEU A 336 -25.51 -10.67 -15.64
N ASN A 337 -24.46 -9.85 -15.64
CA ASN A 337 -24.09 -9.03 -16.79
C ASN A 337 -23.07 -9.70 -17.72
N LEU A 338 -22.37 -10.73 -17.26
CA LEU A 338 -21.32 -11.43 -18.01
C LEU A 338 -21.83 -12.07 -19.30
N HIS A 339 -22.98 -12.75 -19.26
CA HIS A 339 -23.46 -13.60 -20.36
C HIS A 339 -24.19 -12.87 -21.49
N LYS A 340 -24.35 -11.55 -21.39
CA LYS A 340 -25.15 -10.79 -22.37
C LYS A 340 -24.41 -10.61 -23.71
N GLU A 341 -23.14 -10.25 -23.67
CA GLU A 341 -22.27 -10.00 -24.85
C GLU A 341 -20.79 -10.19 -24.45
N PRO A 342 -19.84 -10.26 -25.40
CA PRO A 342 -18.41 -10.35 -25.11
C PRO A 342 -17.92 -9.23 -24.18
N CYS A 343 -17.00 -9.54 -23.28
CA CYS A 343 -16.47 -8.61 -22.29
C CYS A 343 -15.04 -8.96 -21.87
N LEU A 344 -14.35 -8.01 -21.24
CA LEU A 344 -13.13 -8.30 -20.48
C LEU A 344 -13.51 -8.65 -19.03
N PRO A 345 -13.35 -9.90 -18.58
CA PRO A 345 -13.91 -10.33 -17.31
C PRO A 345 -13.08 -9.85 -16.11
N PHE A 346 -13.77 -9.51 -15.02
CA PHE A 346 -13.15 -9.49 -13.69
C PHE A 346 -12.87 -10.94 -13.29
N ILE A 347 -11.59 -11.32 -13.20
CA ILE A 347 -11.18 -12.74 -13.19
C ILE A 347 -11.40 -13.41 -11.81
N TYR A 348 -11.34 -12.64 -10.72
CA TYR A 348 -11.35 -13.16 -9.35
C TYR A 348 -12.51 -14.12 -9.02
N PRO A 349 -13.78 -13.83 -9.38
CA PRO A 349 -14.90 -14.72 -9.08
C PRO A 349 -14.74 -16.10 -9.70
N PHE A 350 -14.12 -16.20 -10.89
CA PHE A 350 -13.87 -17.47 -11.57
C PHE A 350 -12.72 -18.24 -10.93
N ILE A 351 -11.68 -17.55 -10.45
CA ILE A 351 -10.59 -18.20 -9.69
C ILE A 351 -11.16 -18.81 -8.41
N LYS A 352 -12.05 -18.08 -7.71
CA LYS A 352 -12.72 -18.59 -6.50
C LYS A 352 -13.52 -19.86 -6.81
N ASP A 353 -14.29 -19.87 -7.90
CA ASP A 353 -15.05 -21.06 -8.32
C ASP A 353 -14.12 -22.24 -8.66
N LEU A 354 -13.03 -21.99 -9.38
CA LEU A 354 -12.06 -23.01 -9.75
C LEU A 354 -11.41 -23.64 -8.51
N LYS A 355 -11.02 -22.82 -7.53
CA LYS A 355 -10.45 -23.27 -6.25
C LYS A 355 -11.47 -24.07 -5.41
N LEU A 356 -12.77 -23.88 -5.65
CA LEU A 356 -13.86 -24.68 -5.07
C LEU A 356 -14.21 -25.93 -5.91
N GLY A 357 -13.44 -26.26 -6.95
CA GLY A 357 -13.64 -27.44 -7.78
C GLY A 357 -14.64 -27.26 -8.92
N ASN A 358 -15.16 -26.06 -9.15
CA ASN A 358 -16.04 -25.78 -10.28
C ASN A 358 -15.23 -25.45 -11.55
N HIS A 359 -14.71 -26.50 -12.20
CA HIS A 359 -13.89 -26.37 -13.40
C HIS A 359 -14.61 -25.73 -14.60
N LYS A 360 -15.96 -25.73 -14.62
CA LYS A 360 -16.73 -25.08 -15.68
C LYS A 360 -16.60 -23.55 -15.66
N ALA A 361 -16.26 -22.96 -14.50
CA ALA A 361 -16.08 -21.53 -14.37
C ALA A 361 -14.95 -20.97 -15.25
N VAL A 362 -13.96 -21.80 -15.60
CA VAL A 362 -12.82 -21.35 -16.42
C VAL A 362 -13.23 -21.00 -17.85
N GLN A 363 -14.31 -21.58 -18.37
CA GLN A 363 -14.86 -21.19 -19.68
C GLN A 363 -15.23 -19.70 -19.70
N GLY A 364 -15.70 -19.15 -18.57
CA GLY A 364 -16.01 -17.73 -18.43
C GLY A 364 -14.78 -16.82 -18.44
N ILE A 365 -13.62 -17.34 -18.00
CA ILE A 365 -12.35 -16.60 -18.04
C ILE A 365 -11.98 -16.33 -19.49
N PHE A 366 -12.07 -17.31 -20.39
CA PHE A 366 -11.66 -17.19 -21.79
C PHE A 366 -12.73 -16.55 -22.71
N GLY A 367 -13.86 -16.11 -22.14
CA GLY A 367 -14.88 -15.36 -22.88
C GLY A 367 -14.36 -14.04 -23.50
N PHE A 368 -13.23 -13.51 -23.02
CA PHE A 368 -12.59 -12.33 -23.61
C PHE A 368 -12.03 -12.55 -25.02
N LEU A 369 -11.82 -13.79 -25.46
CA LEU A 369 -11.28 -14.06 -26.79
C LEU A 369 -12.21 -13.54 -27.89
N CYS A 370 -13.53 -13.60 -27.68
CA CYS A 370 -14.51 -13.00 -28.58
C CYS A 370 -14.54 -11.46 -28.47
N TYR A 371 -14.25 -10.92 -27.28
CA TYR A 371 -14.21 -9.49 -27.03
C TYR A 371 -13.07 -8.81 -27.78
N ASP A 372 -11.89 -9.42 -27.75
CA ASP A 372 -10.68 -8.92 -28.39
C ASP A 372 -10.84 -8.75 -29.92
N GLN A 373 -11.55 -9.68 -30.55
CA GLN A 373 -11.86 -9.63 -31.99
C GLN A 373 -12.78 -8.45 -32.33
N ILE A 374 -13.84 -8.23 -31.55
CA ILE A 374 -14.79 -7.13 -31.74
C ILE A 374 -14.12 -5.79 -31.47
N PHE A 375 -13.37 -5.69 -30.38
CA PHE A 375 -12.70 -4.45 -29.99
C PHE A 375 -11.65 -4.03 -31.03
N THR A 376 -10.89 -4.97 -31.58
CA THR A 376 -9.90 -4.69 -32.63
C THR A 376 -10.55 -4.22 -33.94
N GLN A 377 -11.78 -4.65 -34.25
CA GLN A 377 -12.51 -4.24 -35.46
C GLN A 377 -13.21 -2.88 -35.33
N ALA A 378 -13.50 -2.43 -34.11
CA ALA A 378 -14.19 -1.17 -33.82
C ALA A 378 -13.24 0.03 -33.63
N MET A 379 -11.92 -0.22 -33.61
CA MET A 379 -10.86 0.79 -33.64
C MET A 379 -10.44 1.07 -35.07
#